data_AF-A0A0C7NML5-F1
#
_entry.id   AF-A0A0C7NML5-F1
#
_cell.length_a   1.000
_cell.length_b   1.000
_cell.length_c   1.000
_cell.angle_alpha   90.00
_cell.angle_beta   90.00
_cell.angle_gamma   90.00
#
_symmetry.space_group_name_H-M   'P 1'
#
loop_
_entity.id
_entity.type
_entity.pdbx_description
1 polymer ?
#
loop_
_entity_poly.entity_id
_entity_poly.type
_entity_poly.pdbx_seq_one_letter_code
_entity_poly.pdbx_strand_id
1 'polypeptide(L)'
;MTLFLHVCCAPDLTVSYKRLDEQGYEPVVYFYNPNIFPEEEYIKRFDEVKKLQRVWHFKLIQGKYEPSVYYNRIKGNEYNKRNRCLECIRLRLNSTIFMAKELGFTIYSSSLLASPRKSHEDILNISKELEHEYEDQNIKFKYLNFRSNNGIKESSKICKTYNIYRQDYCGCVFSLSESKKYEEESKRDNFKKLKKIVGEEYANKLFNYYKTDLLRVPEDVPYEFLLIDGINSLKYLKPQIVLIKKEIANDFGLSESGRYKIGNWKTKIIIW
;
A
#
# COMPACT_ATOMS: atom_id res chain seq x y z
N MET A 1 -18.10 18.58 -14.06
CA MET A 1 -17.43 19.71 -13.38
C MET A 1 -15.96 19.37 -13.17
N THR A 2 -15.02 20.25 -13.53
CA THR A 2 -13.58 19.95 -13.39
C THR A 2 -13.14 19.99 -11.93
N LEU A 3 -12.26 19.07 -11.53
CA LEU A 3 -11.75 18.98 -10.16
C LEU A 3 -10.26 18.66 -10.18
N PHE A 4 -9.48 19.35 -9.34
CA PHE A 4 -8.05 19.09 -9.22
C PHE A 4 -7.75 17.99 -8.19
N LEU A 5 -7.26 16.83 -8.63
CA LEU A 5 -7.07 15.66 -7.77
C LEU A 5 -5.60 15.42 -7.46
N HIS A 6 -5.19 15.66 -6.21
CA HIS A 6 -3.88 15.22 -5.74
C HIS A 6 -3.78 13.68 -5.69
N VAL A 7 -2.65 13.15 -6.17
CA VAL A 7 -2.32 11.73 -6.17
C VAL A 7 -0.88 11.48 -5.71
N CYS A 8 -0.69 10.50 -4.85
CA CYS A 8 0.63 10.05 -4.40
C CYS A 8 1.05 8.65 -4.86
N CYS A 9 0.13 7.86 -5.43
CA CYS A 9 0.39 6.54 -6.01
C CYS A 9 -0.79 6.04 -6.86
N ALA A 10 -0.53 5.11 -7.78
CA ALA A 10 -1.54 4.52 -8.64
C ALA A 10 -2.63 3.73 -7.88
N PRO A 11 -2.34 2.92 -6.84
CA PRO A 11 -3.38 2.20 -6.10
C PRO A 11 -4.45 3.10 -5.47
N ASP A 12 -4.05 4.24 -4.90
CA ASP A 12 -4.99 5.21 -4.30
C ASP A 12 -5.75 6.00 -5.39
N LEU A 13 -5.10 6.27 -6.54
CA LEU A 13 -5.75 6.88 -7.71
C LEU A 13 -6.90 6.03 -8.23
N THR A 14 -6.77 4.69 -8.21
CA THR A 14 -7.77 3.81 -8.85
C THR A 14 -9.20 4.11 -8.44
N VAL A 15 -9.49 3.99 -7.15
CA VAL A 15 -10.84 4.19 -6.61
C VAL A 15 -11.18 5.67 -6.47
N SER A 16 -10.21 6.54 -6.16
CA SER A 16 -10.50 7.98 -6.06
C SER A 16 -10.95 8.57 -7.40
N TYR A 17 -10.29 8.21 -8.51
CA TYR A 17 -10.68 8.64 -9.86
C TYR A 17 -12.08 8.15 -10.21
N LYS A 18 -12.32 6.84 -10.13
CA LYS A 18 -13.63 6.25 -10.47
C LYS A 18 -14.78 6.83 -9.67
N ARG A 19 -14.60 7.00 -8.37
CA ARG A 19 -15.66 7.53 -7.50
C ARG A 19 -15.95 9.01 -7.77
N LEU A 20 -14.95 9.78 -8.20
CA LEU A 20 -15.17 11.17 -8.61
C LEU A 20 -15.89 11.23 -9.96
N ASP A 21 -15.48 10.40 -10.92
CA ASP A 21 -16.11 10.25 -12.23
C ASP A 21 -17.59 9.83 -12.11
N GLU A 22 -17.89 8.82 -11.28
CA GLU A 22 -19.25 8.39 -10.93
C GLU A 22 -20.11 9.50 -10.29
N GLN A 23 -19.49 10.52 -9.69
CA GLN A 23 -20.16 11.67 -9.09
C GLN A 23 -20.26 12.87 -10.07
N GLY A 24 -19.91 12.69 -11.34
CA GLY A 24 -19.99 13.72 -12.39
C GLY A 24 -18.84 14.73 -12.39
N TYR A 25 -17.73 14.41 -11.71
CA TYR A 25 -16.51 15.20 -11.78
C TYR A 25 -15.63 14.72 -12.94
N GLU A 26 -14.85 15.65 -13.51
CA GLU A 26 -13.78 15.35 -14.45
C GLU A 26 -12.44 15.63 -13.74
N PRO A 27 -11.79 14.61 -13.14
CA PRO A 27 -10.58 14.82 -12.38
C PRO A 27 -9.38 15.13 -13.29
N VAL A 28 -8.73 16.26 -13.03
CA VAL A 28 -7.36 16.52 -13.51
C VAL A 28 -6.39 16.03 -12.45
N VAL A 29 -5.59 15.04 -12.80
CA VAL A 29 -4.74 14.31 -11.86
C VAL A 29 -3.42 15.05 -11.67
N TYR A 30 -3.10 15.39 -10.43
CA TYR A 30 -1.84 15.99 -10.01
C TYR A 30 -1.01 15.00 -9.21
N PHE A 31 0.03 14.43 -9.83
CA PHE A 31 0.95 13.55 -9.12
C PHE A 31 2.00 14.36 -8.37
N TYR A 32 1.88 14.40 -7.05
CA TYR A 32 2.84 15.12 -6.21
C TYR A 32 3.09 14.39 -4.91
N ASN A 33 4.31 13.91 -4.75
CA ASN A 33 4.73 13.33 -3.50
C ASN A 33 6.26 13.42 -3.35
N PRO A 34 6.78 14.57 -2.87
CA PRO A 34 8.23 14.80 -2.77
C PRO A 34 8.91 13.90 -1.73
N ASN A 35 8.13 13.22 -0.88
CA ASN A 35 8.68 12.37 0.17
C ASN A 35 9.05 10.96 -0.28
N ILE A 36 8.74 10.58 -1.53
CA ILE A 36 9.00 9.22 -1.99
C ILE A 36 10.52 9.00 -1.99
N PHE A 37 10.95 7.93 -1.35
CA PHE A 37 12.35 7.55 -1.20
C PHE A 37 12.46 6.02 -1.27
N PRO A 38 13.39 5.47 -2.06
CA PRO A 38 14.38 6.21 -2.86
C PRO A 38 13.78 6.75 -4.17
N GLU A 39 14.58 7.43 -4.99
CA GLU A 39 14.13 8.06 -6.24
C GLU A 39 13.55 7.03 -7.22
N GLU A 40 14.09 5.81 -7.26
CA GLU A 40 13.58 4.74 -8.11
C GLU A 40 12.14 4.38 -7.76
N GLU A 41 11.75 4.47 -6.48
CA GLU A 41 10.35 4.29 -6.07
C GLU A 41 9.47 5.45 -6.58
N TYR A 42 9.98 6.68 -6.63
CA TYR A 42 9.24 7.82 -7.18
C TYR A 42 8.93 7.58 -8.65
N ILE A 43 9.97 7.24 -9.43
CA ILE A 43 9.86 6.95 -10.87
C ILE A 43 8.85 5.83 -11.07
N LYS A 44 9.02 4.71 -10.36
CA LYS A 44 8.13 3.56 -10.43
C LYS A 44 6.68 3.92 -10.13
N ARG A 45 6.40 4.63 -9.02
CA ARG A 45 5.04 5.05 -8.65
C ARG A 45 4.42 6.00 -9.68
N PHE A 46 5.22 6.87 -10.28
CA PHE A 46 4.75 7.78 -11.31
C PHE A 46 4.42 7.06 -12.62
N ASP A 47 5.25 6.10 -13.04
CA ASP A 47 5.00 5.31 -14.23
C ASP A 47 3.74 4.44 -14.11
N GLU A 48 3.43 3.94 -12.92
CA GLU A 48 2.15 3.27 -12.65
C GLU A 48 0.93 4.20 -12.80
N VAL A 49 1.09 5.49 -12.45
CA VAL A 49 0.04 6.50 -12.69
C VAL A 49 -0.09 6.77 -14.19
N LYS A 50 1.01 6.90 -14.93
CA LYS A 50 0.98 7.01 -16.41
C LYS A 50 0.34 5.78 -17.07
N LYS A 51 0.53 4.59 -16.50
CA LYS A 51 -0.11 3.37 -16.99
C LYS A 51 -1.63 3.48 -16.90
N LEU A 52 -2.17 3.95 -15.77
CA LEU A 52 -3.60 4.24 -15.65
C LEU A 52 -4.03 5.38 -16.59
N GLN A 53 -3.20 6.42 -16.77
CA GLN A 53 -3.47 7.53 -17.68
C GLN A 53 -3.68 7.05 -19.13
N ARG A 54 -2.85 6.11 -19.61
CA ARG A 54 -3.00 5.56 -20.97
C ARG A 54 -4.30 4.79 -21.18
N VAL A 55 -4.83 4.18 -20.11
CA VAL A 55 -6.05 3.37 -20.17
C VAL A 55 -7.31 4.21 -19.97
N TRP A 56 -7.25 5.23 -19.10
CA TRP A 56 -8.41 6.04 -18.73
C TRP A 56 -8.42 7.43 -19.37
N HIS A 57 -7.37 7.79 -20.10
CA HIS A 57 -7.25 9.03 -20.87
C HIS A 57 -7.47 10.33 -20.06
N PHE A 58 -7.14 10.32 -18.77
CA PHE A 58 -7.22 11.52 -17.94
C PHE A 58 -6.05 12.49 -18.16
N LYS A 59 -6.26 13.77 -17.83
CA LYS A 59 -5.20 14.78 -17.80
C LYS A 59 -4.30 14.54 -16.58
N LEU A 60 -2.99 14.43 -16.81
CA LEU A 60 -1.98 14.19 -15.78
C LEU A 60 -0.98 15.33 -15.74
N ILE A 61 -0.77 15.89 -14.55
CA ILE A 61 0.24 16.91 -14.25
C ILE A 61 1.22 16.32 -13.25
N GLN A 62 2.51 16.39 -13.57
CA GLN A 62 3.57 15.98 -12.66
C GLN A 62 4.03 17.18 -11.83
N GLY A 63 3.94 17.06 -10.51
CA GLY A 63 4.56 18.00 -9.59
C GLY A 63 6.07 17.74 -9.44
N LYS A 64 6.80 18.77 -9.00
CA LYS A 64 8.25 18.68 -8.79
C LYS A 64 8.61 17.61 -7.76
N TYR A 65 9.65 16.83 -8.03
CA TYR A 65 10.22 15.88 -7.08
C TYR A 65 11.38 16.53 -6.32
N GLU A 66 11.07 17.08 -5.15
CA GLU A 66 12.04 17.83 -4.34
C GLU A 66 12.11 17.27 -2.90
N PRO A 67 12.88 16.18 -2.67
CA PRO A 67 12.98 15.57 -1.34
C PRO A 67 13.45 16.54 -0.25
N SER A 68 14.30 17.52 -0.59
CA SER A 68 14.76 18.57 0.33
C SER A 68 13.61 19.37 0.94
N VAL A 69 12.56 19.70 0.17
CA VAL A 69 11.36 20.38 0.67
C VAL A 69 10.64 19.53 1.71
N TYR A 70 10.56 18.21 1.49
CA TYR A 70 10.00 17.29 2.48
C TYR A 70 10.83 17.26 3.77
N TYR A 71 12.15 17.10 3.67
CA TYR A 71 13.03 17.05 4.84
C TYR A 71 12.98 18.34 5.65
N ASN A 72 12.98 19.50 4.99
CA ASN A 72 12.83 20.79 5.65
C ASN A 72 11.48 20.90 6.38
N ARG A 73 10.39 20.44 5.76
CA ARG A 73 9.05 20.51 6.34
C ARG A 73 8.90 19.65 7.61
N ILE A 74 9.58 18.51 7.68
CA ILE A 74 9.48 17.60 8.82
C ILE A 74 10.55 17.84 9.90
N LYS A 75 11.40 18.86 9.74
CA LYS A 75 12.52 19.13 10.63
C LYS A 75 12.04 19.25 12.09
N GLY A 76 12.66 18.50 13.00
CA GLY A 76 12.26 18.40 14.41
C GLY A 76 11.11 17.42 14.70
N ASN A 77 10.53 16.81 13.67
CA ASN A 77 9.46 15.81 13.78
C ASN A 77 9.85 14.44 13.20
N GLU A 78 11.10 14.23 12.77
CA GLU A 78 11.59 13.06 12.04
C GLU A 78 11.20 11.73 12.70
N TYR A 79 11.34 11.67 14.03
CA TYR A 79 11.06 10.48 14.83
C TYR A 79 9.70 10.51 15.52
N ASN A 80 8.96 11.61 15.44
CA ASN A 80 7.56 11.65 15.85
C ASN A 80 6.67 11.27 14.66
N LYS A 81 6.35 9.98 14.55
CA LYS A 81 5.55 9.44 13.43
C LYS A 81 4.25 10.20 13.18
N ARG A 82 3.56 10.61 14.25
CA ARG A 82 2.30 11.34 14.18
C ARG A 82 2.50 12.70 13.52
N ASN A 83 3.37 13.52 14.09
CA ASN A 83 3.63 14.88 13.62
C ASN A 83 4.25 14.87 12.21
N ARG A 84 5.24 13.99 11.96
CA ARG A 84 5.82 13.80 10.62
C ARG A 84 4.76 13.52 9.56
N CYS A 85 3.77 12.68 9.87
CA CYS A 85 2.71 12.37 8.93
C CYS A 85 1.78 13.57 8.67
N LEU A 86 1.44 14.34 9.72
CA LEU A 86 0.66 15.56 9.59
C LEU A 86 1.37 16.58 8.70
N GLU A 87 2.66 16.83 8.96
CA GLU A 87 3.48 17.74 8.16
C GLU A 87 3.58 17.31 6.70
N CYS A 88 3.67 16.01 6.46
CA CYS A 88 3.71 15.45 5.12
C CYS A 88 2.37 15.61 4.37
N ILE A 89 1.24 15.40 5.05
CA ILE A 89 -0.09 15.60 4.46
C ILE A 89 -0.28 17.08 4.12
N ARG A 90 0.05 17.97 5.07
CA ARG A 90 -0.05 19.42 4.89
C ARG A 90 0.81 19.93 3.73
N LEU A 91 2.05 19.45 3.59
CA LEU A 91 2.90 19.78 2.43
C LEU A 91 2.22 19.45 1.09
N ARG A 92 1.63 18.27 0.99
CA ARG A 92 1.00 17.81 -0.25
C ARG A 92 -0.26 18.59 -0.57
N LEU A 93 -1.13 18.80 0.42
CA LEU A 93 -2.36 19.56 0.23
C LEU A 93 -2.08 21.03 -0.08
N ASN A 94 -1.09 21.64 0.60
CA ASN A 94 -0.68 23.01 0.32
C ASN A 94 -0.20 23.19 -1.13
N SER A 95 0.69 22.31 -1.60
CA SER A 95 1.14 22.32 -3.00
C SER A 95 0.00 22.07 -3.99
N THR A 96 -0.98 21.25 -3.61
CA THR A 96 -2.15 20.96 -4.44
C THR A 96 -3.04 22.18 -4.60
N ILE A 97 -3.30 22.90 -3.50
CA ILE A 97 -4.06 24.15 -3.53
C ILE A 97 -3.35 25.17 -4.42
N PHE A 98 -2.05 25.39 -4.18
CA PHE A 98 -1.25 26.32 -4.97
C PHE A 98 -1.34 26.00 -6.47
N MET A 99 -1.10 24.75 -6.87
CA MET A 99 -1.15 24.34 -8.27
C MET A 99 -2.57 24.39 -8.87
N ALA A 100 -3.59 24.01 -8.10
CA ALA A 100 -4.99 24.10 -8.53
C ALA A 100 -5.36 25.54 -8.92
N LYS A 101 -4.88 26.51 -8.14
CA LYS A 101 -5.16 27.94 -8.35
C LYS A 101 -4.43 28.52 -9.55
N GLU A 102 -3.15 28.22 -9.70
CA GLU A 102 -2.36 28.61 -10.88
C GLU A 102 -3.03 28.14 -12.18
N LEU A 103 -3.80 27.06 -12.11
CA LEU A 103 -4.51 26.46 -13.23
C LEU A 103 -6.02 26.79 -13.26
N GLY A 104 -6.51 27.69 -12.39
CA GLY A 104 -7.88 28.20 -12.39
C GLY A 104 -8.94 27.25 -11.83
N PHE A 105 -8.58 26.25 -11.02
CA PHE A 105 -9.54 25.36 -10.37
C PHE A 105 -10.07 25.96 -9.06
N THR A 106 -11.38 25.86 -8.86
CA THR A 106 -12.06 26.25 -7.61
C THR A 106 -12.34 25.08 -6.68
N ILE A 107 -12.14 23.84 -7.16
CA ILE A 107 -12.39 22.62 -6.37
C ILE A 107 -11.20 21.68 -6.50
N TYR A 108 -10.72 21.17 -5.36
CA TYR A 108 -9.66 20.17 -5.30
C TYR A 108 -10.03 19.02 -4.35
N SER A 109 -9.38 17.86 -4.52
CA SER A 109 -9.49 16.72 -3.62
C SER A 109 -8.16 15.98 -3.54
N SER A 110 -8.12 14.87 -2.81
CA SER A 110 -6.90 14.12 -2.58
C SER A 110 -7.13 12.61 -2.48
N SER A 111 -6.34 11.84 -3.22
CA SER A 111 -6.32 10.37 -3.15
C SER A 111 -5.89 9.84 -1.78
N LEU A 112 -5.38 10.68 -0.87
CA LEU A 112 -5.07 10.29 0.51
C LEU A 112 -6.31 9.76 1.24
N LEU A 113 -7.51 10.19 0.83
CA LEU A 113 -8.79 9.66 1.31
C LEU A 113 -9.02 8.19 0.91
N ALA A 114 -8.32 7.66 -0.09
CA ALA A 114 -8.37 6.23 -0.44
C ALA A 114 -7.45 5.35 0.43
N SER A 115 -6.42 5.95 1.04
CA SER A 115 -5.37 5.19 1.74
C SER A 115 -5.79 4.73 3.14
N PRO A 116 -5.90 3.43 3.44
CA PRO A 116 -6.33 2.96 4.78
C PRO A 116 -5.38 3.38 5.92
N ARG A 117 -4.18 3.87 5.59
CA ARG A 117 -3.16 4.35 6.54
C ARG A 117 -3.29 5.82 6.91
N LYS A 118 -4.22 6.57 6.32
CA LYS A 118 -4.41 8.01 6.54
C LYS A 118 -5.74 8.27 7.23
N SER A 119 -5.74 9.14 8.24
CA SER A 119 -6.98 9.57 8.90
C SER A 119 -7.73 10.56 8.01
N HIS A 120 -9.04 10.35 7.85
CA HIS A 120 -9.88 11.32 7.15
C HIS A 120 -10.00 12.62 7.94
N GLU A 121 -10.09 12.52 9.27
CA GLU A 121 -10.19 13.66 10.17
C GLU A 121 -8.96 14.58 10.04
N ASP A 122 -7.75 14.01 10.04
CA ASP A 122 -6.52 14.79 9.84
C ASP A 122 -6.50 15.52 8.50
N ILE A 123 -6.87 14.81 7.43
CA ILE A 123 -6.92 15.38 6.09
C ILE A 123 -7.92 16.53 6.05
N LEU A 124 -9.11 16.35 6.65
CA LEU A 124 -10.15 17.36 6.69
C LEU A 124 -9.74 18.58 7.53
N ASN A 125 -9.13 18.38 8.69
CA ASN A 125 -8.67 19.47 9.55
C ASN A 125 -7.59 20.30 8.86
N ILE A 126 -6.57 19.63 8.29
CA ILE A 126 -5.53 20.31 7.52
C ILE A 126 -6.11 21.02 6.29
N SER A 127 -7.07 20.40 5.59
CA SER A 127 -7.71 21.03 4.42
C SER A 127 -8.45 22.30 4.81
N LYS A 128 -9.17 22.30 5.94
CA LYS A 128 -9.87 23.48 6.45
C LYS A 128 -8.91 24.60 6.86
N GLU A 129 -7.82 24.27 7.56
CA GLU A 129 -6.78 25.23 7.90
C GLU A 129 -6.20 25.90 6.64
N LEU A 130 -5.86 25.08 5.64
CA LEU A 130 -5.34 25.60 4.38
C LEU A 130 -6.38 26.42 3.61
N GLU A 131 -7.64 25.99 3.53
CA GLU A 131 -8.70 26.79 2.91
C GLU A 131 -8.83 28.18 3.54
N HIS A 132 -8.68 28.28 4.86
CA HIS A 132 -8.69 29.55 5.58
C HIS A 132 -7.45 30.40 5.26
N GLU A 133 -6.24 29.80 5.21
CA GLU A 133 -5.02 30.50 4.75
C GLU A 133 -5.10 31.02 3.31
N TYR A 134 -6.06 30.52 2.55
CA TYR A 134 -6.25 30.76 1.13
C TYR A 134 -7.64 31.33 0.81
N GLU A 135 -8.32 31.90 1.80
CA GLU A 135 -9.74 32.30 1.73
C GLU A 135 -10.03 33.25 0.55
N ASP A 136 -9.13 34.21 0.30
CA ASP A 136 -9.21 35.19 -0.79
C ASP A 136 -9.28 34.59 -2.21
N GLN A 137 -9.07 33.28 -2.33
CA GLN A 137 -8.89 32.60 -3.61
C GLN A 137 -9.98 31.57 -3.92
N ASN A 138 -11.06 31.54 -3.12
CA ASN A 138 -12.29 30.78 -3.37
C ASN A 138 -12.08 29.31 -3.82
N ILE A 139 -11.10 28.62 -3.22
CA ILE A 139 -10.85 27.20 -3.48
C ILE A 139 -11.53 26.35 -2.40
N LYS A 140 -12.15 25.24 -2.78
CA LYS A 140 -12.85 24.33 -1.86
C LYS A 140 -12.38 22.88 -1.97
N PHE A 141 -12.21 22.24 -0.83
CA PHE A 141 -11.86 20.84 -0.69
C PHE A 141 -13.10 19.98 -0.82
N LYS A 142 -13.14 19.16 -1.87
CA LYS A 142 -14.18 18.15 -2.04
C LYS A 142 -13.81 16.88 -1.29
N TYR A 143 -14.45 16.68 -0.16
CA TYR A 143 -14.39 15.41 0.55
C TYR A 143 -15.24 14.34 -0.15
N LEU A 144 -14.66 13.15 -0.33
CA LEU A 144 -15.40 11.93 -0.64
C LEU A 144 -14.72 10.74 0.06
N ASN A 145 -15.52 9.89 0.72
CA ASN A 145 -14.99 8.66 1.32
C ASN A 145 -14.80 7.57 0.26
N PHE A 146 -13.62 7.55 -0.36
CA PHE A 146 -13.26 6.55 -1.38
C PHE A 146 -13.12 5.12 -0.84
N ARG A 147 -13.14 4.91 0.48
CA ARG A 147 -13.05 3.58 1.11
C ARG A 147 -14.43 2.94 1.31
N SER A 148 -15.49 3.74 1.22
CA SER A 148 -16.87 3.26 1.37
C SER A 148 -17.24 2.30 0.23
N ASN A 149 -18.35 1.55 0.41
CA ASN A 149 -18.91 0.68 -0.64
C ASN A 149 -17.88 -0.28 -1.28
N ASN A 150 -17.07 -0.94 -0.44
CA ASN A 150 -16.01 -1.87 -0.85
C ASN A 150 -14.86 -1.25 -1.65
N GLY A 151 -14.63 0.07 -1.57
CA GLY A 151 -13.60 0.76 -2.35
C GLY A 151 -12.18 0.19 -2.22
N ILE A 152 -11.80 -0.35 -1.06
CA ILE A 152 -10.50 -1.02 -0.87
C ILE A 152 -10.40 -2.33 -1.69
N LYS A 153 -11.48 -3.11 -1.70
CA LYS A 153 -11.55 -4.36 -2.46
C LYS A 153 -11.58 -4.05 -3.96
N GLU A 154 -12.28 -3.00 -4.35
CA GLU A 154 -12.32 -2.51 -5.73
C GLU A 154 -10.94 -2.04 -6.22
N SER A 155 -10.26 -1.17 -5.46
CA SER A 155 -8.87 -0.76 -5.75
C SER A 155 -7.96 -1.98 -5.93
N SER A 156 -8.09 -2.99 -5.06
CA SER A 156 -7.32 -4.23 -5.16
C SER A 156 -7.64 -5.03 -6.42
N LYS A 157 -8.91 -5.08 -6.84
CA LYS A 157 -9.34 -5.71 -8.09
C LYS A 157 -8.77 -4.97 -9.29
N ILE A 158 -8.88 -3.64 -9.32
CA ILE A 158 -8.35 -2.79 -10.41
C ILE A 158 -6.84 -2.93 -10.52
N CYS A 159 -6.12 -2.90 -9.39
CA CYS A 159 -4.67 -3.11 -9.40
C CYS A 159 -4.31 -4.47 -9.99
N LYS A 160 -5.06 -5.53 -9.66
CA LYS A 160 -4.83 -6.85 -10.23
C LYS A 160 -5.13 -6.88 -11.73
N THR A 161 -6.25 -6.31 -12.16
CA THR A 161 -6.68 -6.27 -13.57
C THR A 161 -5.66 -5.56 -14.44
N TYR A 162 -5.16 -4.41 -14.01
CA TYR A 162 -4.19 -3.63 -14.79
C TYR A 162 -2.74 -3.94 -14.43
N ASN A 163 -2.47 -4.94 -13.59
CA ASN A 163 -1.14 -5.26 -13.07
C ASN A 163 -0.41 -4.01 -12.54
N ILE A 164 -1.07 -3.26 -11.65
CA ILE A 164 -0.53 -2.06 -11.02
C ILE A 164 0.35 -2.46 -9.85
N TYR A 165 1.57 -1.93 -9.82
CA TYR A 165 2.47 -2.12 -8.68
C TYR A 165 1.86 -1.55 -7.38
N ARG A 166 1.96 -2.35 -6.31
CA ARG A 166 1.49 -2.00 -4.97
C ARG A 166 2.66 -1.96 -4.01
N GLN A 167 2.95 -0.77 -3.53
CA GLN A 167 3.94 -0.49 -2.50
C GLN A 167 3.57 -1.11 -1.15
N ASP A 168 4.59 -1.46 -0.38
CA ASP A 168 4.52 -2.01 0.99
C ASP A 168 4.71 -0.94 2.08
N TYR A 169 5.35 0.19 1.77
CA TYR A 169 5.52 1.35 2.67
C TYR A 169 4.89 2.65 2.11
N CYS A 170 4.73 3.66 2.97
CA CYS A 170 4.04 4.90 2.63
C CYS A 170 4.75 5.74 1.55
N GLY A 171 6.07 5.59 1.41
CA GLY A 171 6.91 6.35 0.48
C GLY A 171 8.11 7.02 1.15
N CYS A 172 8.04 7.46 2.40
CA CYS A 172 9.21 8.10 3.04
C CYS A 172 10.23 7.11 3.58
N VAL A 173 11.48 7.57 3.67
CA VAL A 173 12.62 6.84 4.26
C VAL A 173 12.31 6.28 5.65
N PHE A 174 11.58 7.05 6.48
CA PHE A 174 11.18 6.60 7.81
C PHE A 174 10.19 5.44 7.76
N SER A 175 9.19 5.50 6.87
CA SER A 175 8.23 4.41 6.70
C SER A 175 8.89 3.17 6.09
N LEU A 176 9.93 3.34 5.26
CA LEU A 176 10.72 2.24 4.72
C LEU A 176 11.55 1.56 5.83
N SER A 177 12.25 2.35 6.63
CA SER A 177 13.03 1.87 7.78
C SER A 177 12.15 1.14 8.81
N GLU A 178 11.00 1.73 9.15
CA GLU A 178 9.99 1.10 10.01
C GLU A 178 9.56 -0.25 9.42
N SER A 179 9.23 -0.32 8.13
CA SER A 179 8.82 -1.56 7.46
C SER A 179 9.88 -2.65 7.51
N LYS A 180 11.15 -2.29 7.25
CA LYS A 180 12.29 -3.22 7.34
C LYS A 180 12.47 -3.76 8.76
N LYS A 181 12.40 -2.90 9.77
CA LYS A 181 12.50 -3.30 11.18
C LYS A 181 11.39 -4.28 11.57
N TYR A 182 10.14 -3.98 11.20
CA TYR A 182 9.02 -4.90 11.45
C TYR A 182 9.20 -6.26 10.76
N GLU A 183 9.78 -6.27 9.55
CA GLU A 183 10.07 -7.51 8.83
C GLU A 183 11.16 -8.34 9.52
N GLU A 184 12.25 -7.70 9.95
CA GLU A 184 13.35 -8.34 10.69
C GLU A 184 12.86 -8.91 12.02
N GLU A 185 12.08 -8.15 12.79
CA GLU A 185 11.46 -8.60 14.03
C GLU A 185 10.54 -9.80 13.77
N SER A 186 9.67 -9.72 12.75
CA SER A 186 8.80 -10.85 12.40
C SER A 186 9.60 -12.07 11.98
N LYS A 187 10.71 -11.91 11.24
CA LYS A 187 11.59 -13.00 10.83
C LYS A 187 12.21 -13.66 12.05
N ARG A 188 12.80 -12.88 12.96
CA ARG A 188 13.41 -13.35 14.21
C ARG A 188 12.40 -14.09 15.10
N ASP A 189 11.20 -13.54 15.25
CA ASP A 189 10.15 -14.15 16.07
C ASP A 189 9.65 -15.47 15.48
N ASN A 190 9.45 -15.54 14.16
CA ASN A 190 9.06 -16.78 13.49
C ASN A 190 10.13 -17.85 13.64
N PHE A 191 11.41 -17.50 13.44
CA PHE A 191 12.51 -18.43 13.62
C PHE A 191 12.61 -18.92 15.07
N LYS A 192 12.51 -18.02 16.06
CA LYS A 192 12.54 -18.37 17.49
C LYS A 192 11.39 -19.32 17.86
N LYS A 193 10.18 -19.08 17.33
CA LYS A 193 9.02 -19.97 17.54
C LYS A 193 9.23 -21.32 16.87
N LEU A 194 9.71 -21.34 15.63
CA LEU A 194 10.00 -22.57 14.91
C LEU A 194 11.06 -23.41 15.63
N LYS A 195 12.19 -22.80 16.03
CA LYS A 195 13.28 -23.43 16.81
C LYS A 195 12.77 -24.10 18.09
N LYS A 196 11.80 -23.50 18.79
CA LYS A 196 11.20 -24.08 19.99
C LYS A 196 10.37 -25.35 19.72
N ILE A 197 9.81 -25.47 18.51
CA ILE A 197 8.91 -26.56 18.13
C ILE A 197 9.70 -27.73 17.55
N VAL A 198 10.64 -27.42 16.66
CA VAL A 198 11.30 -28.45 15.83
C VAL A 198 12.78 -28.65 16.16
N GLY A 199 13.31 -27.91 17.14
CA GLY A 199 14.74 -27.89 17.46
C GLY A 199 15.54 -26.99 16.52
N GLU A 200 16.79 -26.71 16.89
CA GLU A 200 17.66 -25.77 16.18
C GLU A 200 18.05 -26.22 14.78
N GLU A 201 18.55 -27.45 14.66
CA GLU A 201 19.04 -27.98 13.39
C GLU A 201 17.94 -27.98 12.32
N TYR A 202 16.76 -28.49 12.68
CA TYR A 202 15.67 -28.61 11.74
C TYR A 202 15.01 -27.26 11.44
N ALA A 203 14.95 -26.35 12.43
CA ALA A 203 14.51 -24.98 12.18
C ALA A 203 15.42 -24.27 11.18
N ASN A 204 16.73 -24.43 11.27
CA ASN A 204 17.66 -23.85 10.30
C ASN A 204 17.39 -24.35 8.87
N LYS A 205 17.18 -25.66 8.68
CA LYS A 205 16.86 -26.25 7.37
C LYS A 205 15.56 -25.70 6.80
N LEU A 206 14.48 -25.70 7.59
CA LEU A 206 13.16 -25.23 7.15
C LEU A 206 13.15 -23.72 6.87
N PHE A 207 13.89 -22.93 7.66
CA PHE A 207 13.88 -21.48 7.54
C PHE A 207 14.60 -20.95 6.30
N ASN A 208 15.34 -21.80 5.58
CA ASN A 208 15.80 -21.51 4.21
C ASN A 208 14.64 -21.21 3.25
N TYR A 209 13.45 -21.70 3.56
CA TYR A 209 12.23 -21.45 2.77
C TYR A 209 11.37 -20.31 3.33
N TYR A 210 11.90 -19.50 4.26
CA TYR A 210 11.18 -18.33 4.78
C TYR A 210 10.88 -17.31 3.68
N LYS A 211 9.61 -17.01 3.47
CA LYS A 211 9.06 -16.10 2.44
C LYS A 211 9.43 -16.47 1.01
N THR A 212 9.63 -17.76 0.72
CA THR A 212 9.78 -18.20 -0.69
C THR A 212 8.50 -17.92 -1.49
N ASP A 213 8.66 -17.67 -2.79
CA ASP A 213 7.54 -17.48 -3.72
C ASP A 213 6.76 -18.78 -3.91
N LEU A 214 7.46 -19.91 -4.00
CA LEU A 214 6.89 -21.25 -4.16
C LEU A 214 7.53 -22.19 -3.14
N LEU A 215 6.68 -22.89 -2.40
CA LEU A 215 7.06 -23.96 -1.47
C LEU A 215 6.37 -25.27 -1.89
N ARG A 216 7.12 -26.36 -1.99
CA ARG A 216 6.61 -27.67 -2.39
C ARG A 216 6.56 -28.62 -1.20
N VAL A 217 5.44 -29.34 -1.08
CA VAL A 217 5.26 -30.39 -0.07
C VAL A 217 5.02 -31.72 -0.80
N PRO A 218 5.90 -32.74 -0.63
CA PRO A 218 6.94 -32.86 0.40
C PRO A 218 8.36 -32.42 -0.03
N GLU A 219 8.58 -31.92 -1.25
CA GLU A 219 9.94 -31.78 -1.82
C GLU A 219 10.82 -30.74 -1.10
N ASP A 220 10.26 -29.57 -0.74
CA ASP A 220 11.00 -28.51 -0.06
C ASP A 220 10.89 -28.66 1.47
N VAL A 221 9.67 -28.96 1.94
CA VAL A 221 9.38 -29.25 3.34
C VAL A 221 8.67 -30.58 3.44
N PRO A 222 9.09 -31.47 4.34
CA PRO A 222 8.58 -32.83 4.33
C PRO A 222 7.21 -32.89 5.03
N TYR A 223 6.49 -33.99 4.81
CA TYR A 223 5.14 -34.23 5.31
C TYR A 223 5.02 -34.02 6.83
N GLU A 224 6.04 -34.46 7.57
CA GLU A 224 6.12 -34.41 9.03
C GLU A 224 6.08 -32.97 9.56
N PHE A 225 6.50 -31.99 8.76
CA PHE A 225 6.37 -30.59 9.15
C PHE A 225 4.90 -30.16 9.30
N LEU A 226 4.01 -30.71 8.47
CA LEU A 226 2.58 -30.44 8.56
C LEU A 226 1.93 -31.21 9.72
N LEU A 227 2.47 -32.34 10.16
CA LEU A 227 1.92 -33.07 11.32
C LEU A 227 1.96 -32.27 12.64
N ILE A 228 2.78 -31.22 12.72
CA ILE A 228 2.91 -30.37 13.91
C ILE A 228 1.62 -29.61 14.23
N ASP A 229 1.01 -28.95 13.24
CA ASP A 229 -0.16 -28.06 13.41
C ASP A 229 -0.99 -28.00 12.11
N GLY A 230 -0.98 -29.09 11.34
CA GLY A 230 -1.53 -29.12 9.98
C GLY A 230 -0.90 -28.08 9.07
N ILE A 231 -1.72 -27.49 8.21
CA ILE A 231 -1.32 -26.36 7.36
C ILE A 231 -0.90 -25.12 8.16
N ASN A 232 -1.26 -25.02 9.46
CA ASN A 232 -0.85 -23.89 10.29
C ASN A 232 0.66 -23.86 10.57
N SER A 233 1.37 -24.98 10.43
CA SER A 233 2.84 -25.00 10.49
C SER A 233 3.48 -24.03 9.48
N LEU A 234 2.84 -23.83 8.31
CA LEU A 234 3.34 -22.95 7.25
C LEU A 234 3.42 -21.47 7.67
N LYS A 235 2.75 -21.06 8.77
CA LYS A 235 2.81 -19.68 9.29
C LYS A 235 4.22 -19.24 9.68
N TYR A 236 5.10 -20.18 10.03
CA TYR A 236 6.48 -19.91 10.40
C TYR A 236 7.36 -19.60 9.18
N LEU A 237 7.02 -20.18 8.02
CA LEU A 237 7.75 -19.99 6.77
C LEU A 237 7.14 -18.90 5.88
N LYS A 238 5.83 -18.62 6.00
CA LYS A 238 5.13 -17.57 5.23
C LYS A 238 5.35 -17.63 3.70
N PRO A 239 5.22 -18.80 3.04
CA PRO A 239 5.35 -18.89 1.59
C PRO A 239 4.21 -18.14 0.89
N GLN A 240 4.46 -17.59 -0.31
CA GLN A 240 3.41 -16.96 -1.11
C GLN A 240 2.49 -18.00 -1.77
N ILE A 241 3.08 -19.05 -2.35
CA ILE A 241 2.38 -20.17 -2.97
C ILE A 241 2.90 -21.48 -2.35
N VAL A 242 1.99 -22.39 -2.06
CA VAL A 242 2.28 -23.76 -1.60
C VAL A 242 1.73 -24.73 -2.63
N LEU A 243 2.61 -25.54 -3.20
CA LEU A 243 2.26 -26.64 -4.08
C LEU A 243 2.28 -27.93 -3.25
N ILE A 244 1.12 -28.57 -3.09
CA ILE A 244 0.93 -29.72 -2.20
C ILE A 244 0.35 -30.89 -2.98
N LYS A 245 0.94 -32.08 -2.84
CA LYS A 245 0.40 -33.29 -3.48
C LYS A 245 -1.01 -33.58 -2.97
N LYS A 246 -1.91 -34.01 -3.86
CA LYS A 246 -3.31 -34.32 -3.54
C LYS A 246 -3.49 -35.25 -2.35
N GLU A 247 -2.68 -36.31 -2.27
CA GLU A 247 -2.73 -37.28 -1.17
C GLU A 247 -2.44 -36.60 0.18
N ILE A 248 -1.38 -35.81 0.25
CA ILE A 248 -1.01 -35.03 1.44
C ILE A 248 -2.07 -33.97 1.76
N ALA A 249 -2.60 -33.30 0.74
CA ALA A 249 -3.63 -32.28 0.92
C ALA A 249 -4.89 -32.86 1.58
N ASN A 250 -5.30 -34.06 1.16
CA ASN A 250 -6.45 -34.76 1.72
C ASN A 250 -6.27 -35.06 3.21
N ASP A 251 -5.07 -35.48 3.65
CA ASP A 251 -4.76 -35.75 5.07
C ASP A 251 -5.01 -34.53 5.97
N PHE A 252 -4.85 -33.33 5.43
CA PHE A 252 -5.07 -32.06 6.14
C PHE A 252 -6.40 -31.38 5.79
N GLY A 253 -7.34 -32.11 5.19
CA GLY A 253 -8.69 -31.62 4.87
C GLY A 253 -8.74 -30.55 3.78
N LEU A 254 -7.74 -30.49 2.91
CA LEU A 254 -7.70 -29.58 1.77
C LEU A 254 -8.29 -30.26 0.52
N SER A 255 -9.46 -29.80 0.07
CA SER A 255 -10.16 -30.36 -1.10
C SER A 255 -10.00 -29.55 -2.39
N GLU A 256 -9.60 -28.27 -2.31
CA GLU A 256 -9.57 -27.37 -3.46
C GLU A 256 -8.32 -26.49 -3.48
N SER A 257 -7.90 -26.07 -4.68
CA SER A 257 -6.88 -25.03 -4.81
C SER A 257 -7.48 -23.66 -4.48
N GLY A 258 -6.80 -22.85 -3.69
CA GLY A 258 -7.39 -21.60 -3.21
C GLY A 258 -6.47 -20.73 -2.38
N ARG A 259 -7.02 -19.64 -1.84
CA ARG A 259 -6.32 -18.81 -0.85
C ARG A 259 -6.76 -19.20 0.55
N TYR A 260 -5.80 -19.66 1.34
CA TYR A 260 -6.01 -20.12 2.69
C TYR A 260 -5.46 -19.10 3.68
N LYS A 261 -6.22 -18.85 4.76
CA LYS A 261 -5.77 -18.04 5.88
C LYS A 261 -5.08 -18.96 6.88
N ILE A 262 -3.81 -18.68 7.15
CA ILE A 262 -2.94 -19.46 8.04
C ILE A 262 -2.53 -18.54 9.20
N GLY A 263 -3.26 -18.59 10.31
CA GLY A 263 -3.15 -17.61 11.39
C GLY A 263 -3.43 -16.18 10.90
N ASN A 264 -2.45 -15.29 10.99
CA ASN A 264 -2.51 -13.91 10.47
C ASN A 264 -1.90 -13.75 9.06
N TRP A 265 -1.48 -14.85 8.44
CA TRP A 265 -0.94 -14.89 7.08
C TRP A 265 -1.96 -15.45 6.09
N LYS A 266 -1.79 -15.17 4.80
CA LYS A 266 -2.55 -15.80 3.71
C LYS A 266 -1.59 -16.32 2.67
N THR A 267 -1.79 -17.55 2.23
CA THR A 267 -1.01 -18.18 1.15
C THR A 267 -1.95 -18.75 0.09
N LYS A 268 -1.46 -18.89 -1.13
CA LYS A 268 -2.19 -19.62 -2.19
C LYS A 268 -1.75 -21.08 -2.15
N ILE A 269 -2.67 -21.99 -1.84
CA ILE A 269 -2.40 -23.42 -1.93
C ILE A 269 -2.89 -23.92 -3.29
N ILE A 270 -2.02 -24.63 -3.99
CA ILE A 270 -2.29 -25.32 -5.25
C ILE A 270 -2.13 -26.81 -4.97
N ILE A 271 -3.23 -27.54 -5.10
CA ILE A 271 -3.26 -28.99 -5.00
C ILE A 271 -2.96 -29.55 -6.39
N TRP A 272 -1.99 -30.45 -6.50
CA TRP A 272 -1.61 -31.12 -7.74
C TRP A 272 -1.56 -32.63 -7.59
#